data_AF-A0A1H9CYD2-F1
#
_entry.id   AF-A0A1H9CYD2-F1
#
_cell.length_a   1.000
_cell.length_b   1.000
_cell.length_c   1.000
_cell.angle_alpha   90.00
_cell.angle_beta   90.00
_cell.angle_gamma   90.00
#
_symmetry.space_group_name_H-M   'P 1'
#
loop_
_entity.id
_entity.type
_entity.pdbx_description
1 polymer ?
#
loop_
_entity_poly.entity_id
_entity_poly.type
_entity_poly.pdbx_seq_one_letter_code
_entity_poly.pdbx_strand_id
1 'polypeptide(L)'
;MKNHFKIIVLVLSISMFISCDGFQAVDGMIIGSETHLPISNVVIKELKKGDTLATTDEQGYFEINQIKGFPIGEKELTIIVSKKEYIQDTITFINNESKLIKLTLSKNKP
;
A
#
# COMPACT_ATOMS: atom_id res chain seq x y z
N MET A 1 19.33 40.24 -18.02
CA MET A 1 19.44 39.61 -16.67
C MET A 1 18.14 39.65 -15.85
N LYS A 2 17.44 40.79 -15.73
CA LYS A 2 16.25 40.94 -14.85
C LYS A 2 15.05 40.04 -15.20
N ASN A 3 14.82 39.71 -16.48
CA ASN A 3 13.72 38.81 -16.89
C ASN A 3 14.05 37.33 -16.73
N HIS A 4 15.31 36.90 -16.91
CA HIS A 4 15.71 35.50 -16.72
C HIS A 4 15.63 35.08 -15.24
N PHE A 5 15.95 35.98 -14.31
CA PHE A 5 15.79 35.73 -12.87
C PHE A 5 14.33 35.47 -12.49
N LYS A 6 13.38 36.23 -13.05
CA LYS A 6 11.94 36.02 -12.83
C LYS A 6 11.46 34.68 -13.38
N ILE A 7 11.98 34.26 -14.55
CA ILE A 7 11.65 32.96 -15.15
C ILE A 7 12.21 31.81 -14.31
N ILE A 8 13.44 31.93 -13.81
CA ILE A 8 14.05 30.93 -12.92
C ILE A 8 13.24 30.77 -11.63
N VAL A 9 12.85 31.88 -11.00
CA VAL A 9 12.01 31.88 -9.78
C VAL A 9 10.63 31.27 -10.05
N LEU A 10 10.03 31.53 -11.22
CA LEU A 10 8.75 30.95 -11.62
C LEU A 10 8.84 29.43 -11.81
N VAL A 11 9.88 28.95 -12.51
CA VAL A 11 10.12 27.51 -12.72
C VAL A 11 10.38 26.79 -11.41
N LEU A 12 11.18 27.39 -10.50
CA LEU A 12 11.44 26.82 -9.17
C LEU A 12 10.14 26.72 -8.34
N SER A 13 9.30 27.76 -8.42
CA SER A 13 8.01 27.79 -7.71
C SER A 13 7.05 26.73 -8.25
N ILE A 14 7.00 26.50 -9.56
CA ILE A 14 6.16 25.46 -10.18
C ILE A 14 6.66 24.06 -9.80
N SER A 15 7.98 23.86 -9.68
CA SER A 15 8.54 22.55 -9.31
C SER A 15 8.15 22.07 -7.92
N MET A 16 7.81 22.98 -6.99
CA MET A 16 7.31 22.63 -5.66
C MET A 16 5.88 22.06 -5.67
N PHE A 17 5.09 22.28 -6.73
CA PHE A 17 3.72 21.77 -6.83
C PHE A 17 3.63 20.40 -7.51
N ILE A 18 4.68 19.98 -8.25
CA ILE A 18 4.70 18.70 -8.99
C ILE A 18 5.13 17.52 -8.10
N SER A 19 5.71 17.79 -6.92
CA SER A 19 6.24 16.77 -6.01
C SER A 19 5.19 15.83 -5.37
N CYS A 20 3.89 16.06 -5.59
CA CYS A 20 2.83 15.24 -4.98
C CYS A 20 2.39 14.03 -5.83
N ASP A 21 2.84 13.91 -7.09
CA ASP A 21 2.38 12.85 -8.01
C ASP A 21 2.90 11.44 -7.65
N GLY A 22 3.80 11.33 -6.68
CA GLY A 22 4.41 10.07 -6.23
C GLY A 22 3.81 9.47 -4.97
N PHE A 23 2.82 10.11 -4.34
CA PHE A 23 2.27 9.60 -3.08
C PHE A 23 1.29 8.44 -3.32
N GLN A 24 1.53 7.31 -2.65
CA GLN A 24 0.63 6.16 -2.63
C GLN A 24 0.13 5.89 -1.22
N ALA A 25 -1.19 5.91 -1.05
CA ALA A 25 -1.88 5.51 0.17
C ALA A 25 -2.89 4.41 -0.15
N VAL A 26 -2.83 3.30 0.57
CA VAL A 26 -3.84 2.24 0.48
C VAL A 26 -4.08 1.68 1.88
N ASP A 27 -5.29 1.20 2.11
CA ASP A 27 -5.67 0.63 3.39
C ASP A 27 -6.63 -0.54 3.23
N GLY A 28 -6.91 -1.21 4.34
CA GLY A 28 -7.87 -2.29 4.32
C GLY A 28 -8.05 -3.00 5.64
N MET A 29 -9.03 -3.89 5.64
CA MET A 29 -9.36 -4.74 6.78
C MET A 29 -9.25 -6.20 6.37
N ILE A 30 -8.64 -7.02 7.21
CA ILE A 30 -8.47 -8.45 6.99
C ILE A 30 -9.32 -9.22 7.99
N ILE A 31 -10.21 -10.06 7.45
CA ILE A 31 -11.10 -10.92 8.24
C ILE A 31 -10.94 -12.39 7.85
N GLY A 32 -11.29 -13.29 8.76
CA GLY A 32 -11.41 -14.71 8.46
C GLY A 32 -12.62 -14.98 7.58
N SER A 33 -12.44 -15.76 6.52
CA SER A 33 -13.53 -16.14 5.61
C SER A 33 -14.59 -16.99 6.33
N GLU A 34 -14.15 -17.86 7.24
CA GLU A 34 -15.01 -18.76 8.01
C GLU A 34 -15.56 -18.06 9.26
N THR A 35 -14.69 -17.40 10.04
CA THR A 35 -15.05 -16.81 11.33
C THR A 35 -15.76 -15.46 11.19
N HIS A 36 -15.56 -14.76 10.08
CA HIS A 36 -15.97 -13.36 9.89
C HIS A 36 -15.39 -12.40 10.94
N LEU A 37 -14.40 -12.84 11.70
CA LEU A 37 -13.73 -12.06 12.73
C LEU A 37 -12.48 -11.39 12.15
N PRO A 38 -12.11 -10.20 12.65
CA PRO A 38 -10.86 -9.56 12.27
C PRO A 38 -9.63 -10.41 12.62
N ILE A 39 -8.62 -10.36 11.76
CA ILE A 39 -7.36 -11.09 11.96
C ILE A 39 -6.25 -10.10 12.27
N SER A 40 -5.75 -10.16 13.51
CA SER A 40 -4.61 -9.34 13.93
C SER A 40 -3.27 -9.95 13.55
N ASN A 41 -2.25 -9.09 13.48
CA ASN A 41 -0.87 -9.47 13.21
C ASN A 41 -0.69 -10.24 11.89
N VAL A 42 -1.41 -9.86 10.84
CA VAL A 42 -1.21 -10.35 9.46
C VAL A 42 -0.06 -9.55 8.86
N VAL A 43 0.93 -10.25 8.30
CA VAL A 43 2.12 -9.63 7.72
C VAL A 43 1.83 -9.29 6.26
N ILE A 44 2.07 -8.03 5.91
CA ILE A 44 1.82 -7.50 4.57
C ILE A 44 3.15 -7.16 3.91
N LYS A 45 3.42 -7.76 2.75
CA LYS A 45 4.68 -7.58 2.02
C LYS A 45 4.45 -7.05 0.62
N GLU A 46 5.37 -6.24 0.12
CA GLU A 46 5.37 -5.87 -1.30
C GLU A 46 5.79 -7.07 -2.16
N LEU A 47 5.03 -7.41 -3.20
CA LEU A 47 5.36 -8.54 -4.09
C LEU A 47 6.73 -8.36 -4.77
N LYS A 48 7.07 -7.12 -5.16
CA LYS A 48 8.28 -6.83 -5.97
C LYS A 48 9.58 -6.82 -5.16
N LYS A 49 9.54 -6.28 -3.95
CA LYS A 49 10.73 -6.13 -3.10
C LYS A 49 10.82 -7.18 -1.99
N GLY A 50 9.69 -7.76 -1.59
CA GLY A 50 9.61 -8.66 -0.44
C GLY A 50 9.67 -7.94 0.91
N ASP A 51 9.80 -6.61 0.91
CA ASP A 51 9.81 -5.79 2.11
C ASP A 51 8.47 -5.88 2.83
N THR A 52 8.52 -5.94 4.17
CA THR A 52 7.31 -5.87 4.99
C THR A 52 6.86 -4.42 5.05
N LEU A 53 5.67 -4.14 4.51
CA LEU A 53 5.10 -2.80 4.43
C LEU A 53 4.30 -2.44 5.68
N ALA A 54 3.54 -3.41 6.20
CA ALA A 54 2.66 -3.19 7.35
C ALA A 54 2.34 -4.52 8.06
N THR A 55 1.71 -4.41 9.22
CA THR A 55 1.10 -5.52 9.95
C THR A 55 -0.26 -5.09 10.47
N THR A 56 -1.26 -5.98 10.41
CA THR A 56 -2.62 -5.61 10.89
C THR A 56 -2.67 -5.42 12.40
N ASP A 57 -3.49 -4.46 12.83
CA ASP A 57 -3.79 -4.20 14.23
C ASP A 57 -4.78 -5.21 14.85
N GLU A 58 -5.22 -4.98 16.09
CA GLU A 58 -6.18 -5.84 16.79
C GLU A 58 -7.55 -5.92 16.11
N GLN A 59 -7.91 -4.89 15.33
CA GLN A 59 -9.14 -4.81 14.55
C GLN A 59 -8.96 -5.34 13.12
N GLY A 60 -7.81 -5.94 12.81
CA GLY A 60 -7.48 -6.47 11.49
C GLY A 60 -7.25 -5.39 10.43
N TYR A 61 -7.12 -4.12 10.83
CA TYR A 61 -6.91 -2.99 9.92
C TYR A 61 -5.42 -2.80 9.62
N PHE A 62 -5.11 -2.32 8.42
CA PHE A 62 -3.77 -1.89 8.02
C PHE A 62 -3.84 -0.67 7.12
N GLU A 63 -2.77 0.12 7.13
CA GLU A 63 -2.57 1.28 6.28
C GLU A 63 -1.14 1.26 5.73
N ILE A 64 -0.98 1.58 4.45
CA ILE A 64 0.32 1.66 3.76
C ILE A 64 0.40 3.02 3.09
N ASN A 65 1.34 3.84 3.57
CA ASN A 65 1.66 5.14 3.00
C ASN A 65 3.11 5.14 2.52
N GLN A 66 3.32 5.35 1.23
CA GLN A 66 4.66 5.36 0.64
C GLN A 66 4.79 6.38 -0.49
N ILE A 67 6.00 6.90 -0.68
CA ILE A 67 6.34 7.78 -1.79
C ILE A 67 7.03 6.93 -2.86
N LYS A 68 6.36 6.70 -4.00
CA LYS A 68 6.95 6.11 -5.20
C LYS A 68 7.53 7.23 -6.08
N GLY A 69 8.74 7.05 -6.59
CA GLY A 69 9.45 8.06 -7.39
C GLY A 69 8.72 8.48 -8.66
N PHE A 70 8.94 9.73 -9.07
CA PHE A 70 8.46 10.36 -10.32
C PHE A 70 9.25 9.85 -11.55
N PRO A 71 8.72 9.80 -12.79
CA PRO A 71 7.34 9.84 -13.27
C PRO A 71 6.93 8.50 -13.91
N ILE A 72 5.63 8.18 -13.93
CA ILE A 72 5.07 7.01 -14.64
C ILE A 72 5.38 5.66 -13.96
N GLY A 73 4.33 4.99 -13.48
CA GLY A 73 4.35 3.53 -13.53
C GLY A 73 3.32 2.87 -12.65
N GLU A 74 3.40 3.06 -11.34
CA GLU A 74 2.75 2.12 -10.44
C GLU A 74 1.66 2.79 -9.64
N LYS A 75 0.57 3.10 -10.36
CA LYS A 75 -0.73 3.36 -9.73
C LYS A 75 -1.19 2.15 -8.91
N GLU A 76 -0.67 0.97 -9.23
CA GLU A 76 -1.00 -0.27 -8.57
C GLU A 76 0.07 -0.68 -7.53
N LEU A 77 -0.40 -1.20 -6.40
CA LEU A 77 0.41 -1.87 -5.38
C LEU A 77 -0.08 -3.30 -5.24
N THR A 78 0.77 -4.25 -5.59
CA THR A 78 0.49 -5.67 -5.33
C THR A 78 1.17 -6.09 -4.03
N ILE A 79 0.34 -6.47 -3.06
CA ILE A 79 0.78 -6.95 -1.75
C ILE A 79 0.55 -8.46 -1.63
N ILE A 80 1.39 -9.09 -0.83
CA ILE A 80 1.20 -10.43 -0.31
C ILE A 80 0.72 -10.30 1.14
N VAL A 81 -0.43 -10.89 1.44
CA VAL A 81 -0.95 -11.00 2.81
C VAL A 81 -0.67 -12.39 3.35
N SER A 82 0.00 -12.47 4.49
CA SER A 82 0.47 -13.73 5.05
C SER A 82 0.25 -13.81 6.56
N LYS A 83 -0.32 -14.92 7.00
CA LYS A 83 -0.53 -15.24 8.42
C LYS A 83 -0.39 -16.74 8.60
N LYS A 84 0.25 -17.14 9.70
CA LYS A 84 0.33 -18.55 10.10
C LYS A 84 -1.10 -19.10 10.20
N GLU A 85 -1.32 -20.31 9.70
CA GLU A 85 -2.64 -21.01 9.71
C GLU A 85 -3.65 -20.51 8.65
N TYR A 86 -3.30 -19.50 7.85
CA TYR A 86 -4.11 -19.04 6.72
C TYR A 86 -3.39 -19.30 5.39
N ILE A 87 -4.19 -19.42 4.32
CA ILE A 87 -3.67 -19.45 2.95
C ILE A 87 -3.19 -18.03 2.62
N GLN A 88 -1.95 -17.94 2.13
CA GLN A 88 -1.40 -16.68 1.64
C GLN A 88 -2.19 -16.22 0.40
N ASP A 89 -2.49 -14.92 0.35
CA ASP A 89 -3.17 -14.31 -0.79
C ASP A 89 -2.37 -13.14 -1.37
N THR A 90 -2.63 -12.81 -2.62
CA THR A 90 -1.98 -11.71 -3.35
C THR A 90 -3.04 -10.76 -3.84
N ILE A 91 -2.98 -9.51 -3.35
CA ILE A 91 -4.00 -8.50 -3.60
C ILE A 91 -3.36 -7.31 -4.31
N THR A 92 -3.97 -6.87 -5.40
CA THR A 92 -3.59 -5.64 -6.08
C THR A 92 -4.52 -4.51 -5.67
N PHE A 93 -3.94 -3.39 -5.24
CA PHE A 93 -4.61 -2.14 -4.93
C PHE A 93 -4.31 -1.11 -6.01
N ILE A 94 -5.27 -0.24 -6.29
CA ILE A 94 -5.03 1.04 -6.96
C ILE A 94 -4.76 2.09 -5.88
N ASN A 95 -4.00 3.14 -6.20
CA ASN A 95 -3.74 4.23 -5.27
C ASN A 95 -5.05 4.84 -4.70
N ASN A 96 -5.07 5.10 -3.39
CA ASN A 96 -6.20 5.56 -2.59
C ASN A 96 -7.37 4.56 -2.52
N GLU A 97 -7.13 3.27 -2.75
CA GLU A 97 -8.13 2.22 -2.63
C GLU A 97 -8.11 1.58 -1.23
N SER A 98 -9.32 1.34 -0.69
CA SER A 98 -9.57 0.56 0.52
C SER A 98 -10.17 -0.80 0.16
N LYS A 99 -9.73 -1.89 0.79
CA LYS A 99 -10.33 -3.23 0.59
C LYS A 99 -10.65 -3.98 1.87
N LEU A 100 -11.73 -4.77 1.82
CA LEU A 100 -11.97 -5.87 2.75
C LEU A 100 -11.41 -7.16 2.15
N ILE A 101 -10.44 -7.76 2.83
CA ILE A 101 -9.76 -8.99 2.41
C ILE A 101 -10.23 -10.13 3.30
N LYS A 102 -10.64 -11.24 2.67
CA LYS A 102 -11.07 -12.45 3.39
C LYS A 102 -10.01 -13.53 3.26
N LEU A 103 -9.34 -13.86 4.36
CA LEU A 103 -8.37 -14.95 4.38
C LEU A 103 -9.04 -16.27 4.73
N THR A 104 -8.70 -17.31 3.97
CA THR A 104 -9.19 -18.67 4.18
C THR A 104 -8.20 -19.46 5.03
N LEU A 105 -8.69 -20.28 5.96
CA LEU A 105 -7.83 -21.14 6.77
C LEU A 105 -7.10 -22.15 5.89
N SER A 106 -5.80 -22.32 6.14
CA SER A 106 -5.02 -23.38 5.49
C SER A 106 -5.48 -24.72 6.06
N LYS A 107 -6.20 -25.51 5.25
CA LYS A 107 -6.67 -26.85 5.63
C LYS A 107 -5.54 -27.87 5.88
N ASN A 108 -4.28 -27.45 5.77
CA ASN A 108 -3.12 -28.27 6.09
C ASN A 108 -2.54 -27.86 7.45
N LYS A 109 -3.05 -28.47 8.52
CA LYS A 109 -2.22 -28.81 9.66
C LYS A 109 -2.73 -30.11 10.31
N PRO A 110 -1.86 -31.12 10.51
CA PRO A 110 -2.16 -32.29 11.34
C PRO A 110 -2.36 -31.92 12.81
#